data_AF-A0A9D3V5N3-F1
#
_entry.id   AF-A0A9D3V5N3-F1
#
_cell.length_a   1.000
_cell.length_b   1.000
_cell.length_c   1.000
_cell.angle_alpha   90.00
_cell.angle_beta   90.00
_cell.angle_gamma   90.00
#
_symmetry.space_group_name_H-M   'P 1'
#
loop_
_entity.id
_entity.type
_entity.pdbx_description
1 polymer ?
#
loop_
_entity_poly.entity_id
_entity_poly.type
_entity_poly.pdbx_seq_one_letter_code
_entity_poly.pdbx_strand_id
1 'polypeptide(L)'
;MRLFMFILVLGGASFAVTSNRLSQYEVIEKDYMNWVKQKSSFKHSLFGKPKNKLKPCLTIRVNKKPSLAEFATVKKAISSIPVVNHCRVVISIGAGIYRWQIAI
;
A
#
# COMPACT_ATOMS: atom_id res chain seq x y z
N MET A 1 18.20 -77.06 6.59
CA MET A 1 18.29 -76.78 5.13
C MET A 1 16.88 -76.61 4.63
N ARG A 2 16.43 -75.59 3.91
CA ARG A 2 16.94 -74.34 3.36
C ARG A 2 15.64 -73.60 2.97
N LEU A 3 15.67 -72.28 2.91
CA LEU A 3 14.70 -71.47 2.13
C LEU A 3 13.33 -71.10 2.73
N PHE A 4 13.28 -70.60 3.97
CA PHE A 4 12.15 -69.77 4.44
C PHE A 4 12.60 -68.44 5.07
N MET A 5 13.66 -67.85 4.49
CA MET A 5 14.19 -66.53 4.85
C MET A 5 14.21 -65.61 3.62
N PHE A 6 13.09 -65.57 2.87
CA PHE A 6 12.92 -64.67 1.73
C PHE A 6 11.49 -64.10 1.61
N ILE A 7 10.76 -63.99 2.72
CA ILE A 7 9.50 -63.20 2.77
C ILE A 7 9.65 -62.04 3.77
N LEU A 8 10.82 -61.41 3.78
CA LEU A 8 11.10 -60.22 4.61
C LEU A 8 11.55 -59.01 3.79
N VAL A 9 11.48 -59.03 2.44
CA VAL A 9 12.10 -57.97 1.61
C VAL A 9 11.22 -57.38 0.50
N LEU A 10 10.01 -57.89 0.17
CA LEU A 10 9.28 -57.41 -1.02
C LEU A 10 7.77 -57.14 -0.85
N GLY A 11 7.32 -56.80 0.36
CA GLY A 11 5.95 -56.31 0.59
C GLY A 11 5.98 -54.81 0.87
N GLY A 12 6.00 -53.99 -0.19
CA GLY A 12 6.10 -52.54 -0.10
C GLY A 12 4.97 -51.90 0.71
N ALA A 13 5.22 -51.66 2.01
CA ALA A 13 4.58 -50.56 2.72
C ALA A 13 5.32 -49.28 2.36
N SER A 14 5.12 -48.81 1.13
CA SER A 14 5.39 -47.41 0.82
C SER A 14 4.41 -46.59 1.65
N PHE A 15 4.83 -46.13 2.82
CA PHE A 15 4.16 -45.02 3.48
C PHE A 15 4.24 -43.87 2.48
N ALA A 16 3.14 -43.63 1.76
CA ALA A 16 2.98 -42.40 1.01
C ALA A 16 2.96 -41.28 2.04
N VAL A 17 4.14 -40.69 2.32
CA VAL A 17 4.21 -39.37 2.90
C VAL A 17 3.69 -38.46 1.81
N THR A 18 2.36 -38.27 1.78
CA THR A 18 1.75 -37.18 1.03
C THR A 18 2.21 -35.91 1.73
N SER A 19 3.40 -35.42 1.36
CA SER A 19 3.86 -34.10 1.74
C SER A 19 2.96 -33.11 1.02
N ASN A 20 1.83 -32.78 1.65
CA ASN A 20 0.93 -31.72 1.23
C ASN A 20 1.55 -30.33 1.42
N ARG A 21 2.89 -30.23 1.45
CA ARG A 21 3.60 -28.96 1.37
C ARG A 21 3.47 -28.46 -0.06
N LEU A 22 2.43 -27.66 -0.27
CA LEU A 22 2.43 -26.67 -1.34
C LEU A 22 3.78 -25.97 -1.31
N SER A 23 4.41 -25.86 -2.48
CA SER A 23 5.62 -25.06 -2.59
C SER A 23 5.30 -23.66 -2.08
N GLN A 24 6.26 -23.01 -1.42
CA GLN A 24 6.09 -21.64 -0.93
C GLN A 24 5.60 -20.69 -2.05
N TYR A 25 5.98 -20.98 -3.29
CA TYR A 25 5.53 -20.28 -4.49
C TYR A 25 4.02 -20.40 -4.73
N GLU A 26 3.45 -21.61 -4.65
CA GLU A 26 2.00 -21.83 -4.82
C GLU A 26 1.17 -21.13 -3.74
N VAL A 27 1.70 -21.05 -2.51
CA VAL A 27 1.05 -20.29 -1.43
C VAL A 27 1.02 -18.79 -1.74
N ILE A 28 2.16 -18.24 -2.18
CA ILE A 28 2.26 -16.82 -2.56
C ILE A 28 1.35 -16.49 -3.74
N GLU A 29 1.31 -17.36 -4.77
CA GLU A 29 0.46 -17.17 -5.94
C GLU A 29 -1.03 -17.19 -5.54
N LYS A 30 -1.41 -18.11 -4.64
CA LYS A 30 -2.78 -18.19 -4.14
C LYS A 30 -3.19 -16.93 -3.36
N ASP A 31 -2.31 -16.45 -2.49
CA ASP A 31 -2.56 -15.23 -1.70
C ASP A 31 -2.63 -13.99 -2.58
N TYR A 32 -1.76 -13.90 -3.58
CA TYR A 32 -1.81 -12.84 -4.59
C TYR A 32 -3.15 -12.84 -5.34
N MET A 33 -3.58 -14.00 -5.83
CA MET A 33 -4.83 -14.11 -6.57
C MET A 33 -6.06 -13.84 -5.70
N ASN A 34 -6.02 -14.19 -4.42
CA ASN A 34 -7.05 -13.82 -3.45
C ASN A 34 -7.12 -12.31 -3.24
N TRP A 35 -5.97 -11.66 -3.07
CA TRP A 35 -5.89 -10.20 -2.95
C TRP A 35 -6.40 -9.51 -4.22
N VAL A 36 -6.04 -9.99 -5.42
CA VAL A 36 -6.51 -9.44 -6.70
C VAL A 36 -8.03 -9.57 -6.81
N LYS A 37 -8.61 -10.74 -6.50
CA LYS A 37 -10.06 -10.95 -6.49
C LYS A 37 -10.77 -10.03 -5.50
N GLN A 38 -10.20 -9.89 -4.30
CA GLN A 38 -10.74 -9.00 -3.29
C GLN A 38 -10.73 -7.55 -3.78
N LYS A 39 -9.59 -7.06 -4.30
CA LYS A 39 -9.44 -5.70 -4.84
C LYS A 39 -10.30 -5.43 -6.07
N SER A 40 -10.44 -6.39 -6.97
CA SER A 40 -11.26 -6.24 -8.18
C SER A 40 -12.77 -6.29 -7.89
N SER A 41 -13.18 -6.99 -6.83
CA SER A 41 -14.58 -7.02 -6.38
C SER A 41 -15.05 -5.68 -5.80
N PHE A 42 -14.13 -4.85 -5.30
CA PHE A 42 -14.45 -3.47 -4.97
C PHE A 42 -14.74 -2.76 -6.29
N LYS A 43 -16.01 -2.38 -6.50
CA LYS A 43 -16.40 -1.42 -7.54
C LYS A 43 -15.73 -0.07 -7.23
N HIS A 44 -14.45 0.05 -7.56
CA HIS A 44 -13.75 1.31 -7.66
C HIS A 44 -14.41 2.05 -8.81
N SER A 45 -15.47 2.81 -8.52
CA SER A 45 -16.13 3.69 -9.48
C SER A 45 -15.04 4.52 -10.17
N LEU A 46 -14.73 4.16 -11.41
CA LEU A 46 -13.74 4.81 -12.27
C LEU A 46 -14.28 6.18 -12.72
N PHE A 47 -14.30 7.17 -11.83
CA PHE A 47 -14.72 8.55 -12.14
C PHE A 47 -16.23 8.79 -12.27
N GLY A 48 -17.03 8.34 -11.30
CA GLY A 48 -18.19 9.15 -10.94
C GLY A 48 -17.69 10.52 -10.45
N LYS A 49 -18.23 11.64 -10.98
CA LYS A 49 -17.89 12.99 -10.48
C LYS A 49 -17.90 12.95 -8.95
N PRO A 50 -16.80 13.29 -8.25
CA PRO A 50 -16.79 13.21 -6.81
C PRO A 50 -17.91 14.10 -6.26
N LYS A 51 -18.98 13.48 -5.74
CA LYS A 51 -20.01 14.19 -4.95
C LYS A 51 -19.40 14.80 -3.68
N ASN A 52 -18.22 14.32 -3.29
CA ASN A 52 -17.45 14.86 -2.18
C ASN A 52 -16.71 16.14 -2.60
N LYS A 53 -17.46 17.21 -2.87
CA LYS A 53 -16.92 18.57 -2.82
C LYS A 53 -16.67 18.92 -1.35
N LEU A 54 -15.73 18.23 -0.70
CA LEU A 54 -15.24 18.62 0.62
C LEU A 54 -14.62 20.00 0.46
N LYS A 55 -15.39 21.01 0.83
CA LYS A 55 -14.91 22.39 0.90
C LYS A 55 -13.73 22.36 1.87
N PRO A 56 -12.55 22.84 1.46
CA PRO A 56 -11.45 22.95 2.39
C PRO A 56 -11.88 23.91 3.50
N CYS A 57 -11.60 23.55 4.74
CA CYS A 57 -11.85 24.47 5.86
C CYS A 57 -10.83 25.60 5.87
N LEU A 58 -9.64 25.36 5.29
CA LEU A 58 -8.58 26.36 5.16
C LEU A 58 -7.89 26.23 3.81
N THR A 59 -7.69 27.37 3.16
CA THR A 59 -6.82 27.49 1.99
C THR A 59 -5.66 28.41 2.34
N ILE A 60 -4.45 27.86 2.42
CA ILE A 60 -3.23 28.58 2.73
C ILE A 60 -2.57 29.01 1.43
N ARG A 61 -2.15 30.28 1.33
CA ARG A 61 -1.44 30.78 0.15
C ARG A 61 0.05 30.85 0.43
N VAL A 62 0.84 30.40 -0.54
CA VAL A 62 2.31 30.48 -0.51
C VAL A 62 2.80 31.26 -1.71
N ASN A 63 3.57 32.32 -1.49
CA ASN A 63 4.19 33.09 -2.56
C ASN A 63 5.53 33.65 -2.11
N LYS A 64 6.56 33.56 -2.96
CA LYS A 64 7.89 34.11 -2.69
C LYS A 64 7.88 35.60 -2.35
N LYS A 65 6.93 36.38 -2.88
CA LYS A 65 6.65 37.76 -2.47
C LYS A 65 5.72 37.74 -1.25
N PRO A 66 6.18 38.14 -0.06
CA PRO A 66 5.37 38.09 1.16
C PRO A 66 4.10 38.96 1.11
N SER A 67 4.06 39.98 0.26
CA SER A 67 2.87 40.82 0.07
C SER A 67 1.71 40.11 -0.65
N LEU A 68 1.95 38.96 -1.27
CA LEU A 68 0.96 38.25 -2.08
C LEU A 68 0.36 37.01 -1.41
N ALA A 69 0.84 36.65 -0.21
CA ALA A 69 0.48 35.40 0.47
C ALA A 69 0.86 35.41 1.96
N GLU A 70 0.25 34.49 2.73
CA GLU A 70 0.53 34.33 4.17
C GLU A 70 1.94 33.79 4.43
N PHE A 71 2.45 32.94 3.54
CA PHE A 71 3.76 32.32 3.71
C PHE A 71 4.66 32.52 2.48
N ALA A 72 5.94 32.79 2.73
CA ALA A 72 6.96 32.86 1.68
C ALA A 72 7.57 31.50 1.31
N THR A 73 7.35 30.48 2.13
CA THR A 73 7.96 29.14 1.96
C THR A 73 6.95 28.05 2.25
N VAL A 74 7.05 26.93 1.51
CA VAL A 74 6.17 25.77 1.68
C VAL A 74 6.38 25.12 3.05
N LYS A 75 7.62 25.03 3.54
CA LYS A 75 7.93 24.45 4.86
C LYS A 75 7.20 25.17 5.99
N LYS A 76 7.21 26.50 6.00
CA LYS A 76 6.50 27.28 7.01
C LYS A 76 4.97 27.08 6.93
N ALA A 77 4.43 27.02 5.72
CA ALA A 77 3.01 26.75 5.50
C ALA A 77 2.59 25.35 5.97
N ILE A 78 3.46 24.35 5.86
CA ILE A 78 3.20 23.01 6.39
C ILE A 78 3.31 23.02 7.92
N SER A 79 4.33 23.68 8.49
CA SER A 79 4.52 23.73 9.94
C SER A 79 3.43 24.49 10.70
N SER A 80 2.65 25.35 10.01
CA SER A 80 1.52 26.04 10.62
C SER A 80 0.27 25.16 10.74
N ILE A 81 0.25 23.99 10.09
CA ILE A 81 -0.87 23.05 10.16
C ILE A 81 -0.70 22.20 11.43
N PRO A 82 -1.72 22.13 12.30
CA PRO A 82 -1.66 21.27 13.49
C PRO A 82 -1.55 19.79 13.09
N VAL A 83 -0.77 19.02 13.86
CA VAL A 83 -0.51 17.59 13.60
C VAL A 83 -1.80 16.78 13.58
N VAL A 84 -2.75 17.11 14.45
CA VAL A 84 -4.11 16.54 14.45
C VAL A 84 -5.03 17.54 13.78
N ASN A 85 -5.36 17.28 12.52
CA ASN A 85 -6.30 18.10 11.77
C ASN A 85 -7.46 17.26 11.21
N HIS A 86 -8.68 17.63 11.58
CA HIS A 86 -9.91 16.94 11.16
C HIS A 86 -10.48 17.47 9.85
N CYS A 87 -9.81 18.46 9.24
CA CYS A 87 -10.28 19.11 8.03
C CYS A 87 -9.25 19.12 6.92
N ARG A 88 -9.75 19.20 5.68
CA ARG A 88 -8.92 19.32 4.49
C ARG A 88 -8.35 20.74 4.41
N VAL A 89 -7.02 20.84 4.32
CA VAL A 89 -6.29 22.07 4.03
C VAL A 89 -5.77 22.02 2.61
N VAL A 90 -5.92 23.12 1.88
CA VAL A 90 -5.35 23.28 0.54
C VAL A 90 -4.23 24.30 0.61
N ILE A 91 -3.03 23.92 0.17
CA ILE A 91 -1.90 24.86 0.02
C ILE A 91 -1.82 25.27 -1.44
N SER A 92 -2.09 26.54 -1.73
CA SER A 92 -2.00 27.13 -3.07
C SER A 92 -0.65 27.82 -3.23
N ILE A 93 0.18 27.31 -4.14
CA ILE A 93 1.54 27.80 -4.36
C ILE A 93 1.56 28.71 -5.59
N GLY A 94 1.93 29.96 -5.40
CA GLY A 94 2.12 30.94 -6.47
C GLY A 94 3.39 30.67 -7.27
N ALA A 95 3.48 31.24 -8.47
CA ALA A 95 4.61 31.04 -9.38
C ALA A 95 5.97 31.30 -8.72
N GLY A 96 6.94 30.42 -8.97
CA GLY A 96 8.30 30.55 -8.48
C GLY A 96 9.01 29.21 -8.30
N ILE A 97 10.30 29.28 -7.97
CA ILE A 97 11.12 28.11 -7.63
C ILE A 97 11.15 27.96 -6.11
N TYR A 98 10.70 26.81 -5.62
CA TYR A 98 10.71 26.45 -4.21
C TYR A 98 11.65 25.27 -4.01
N ARG A 99 12.67 25.45 -3.17
CA ARG A 99 13.60 24.36 -2.82
C ARG A 99 13.06 23.66 -1.59
N TRP A 100 12.91 22.35 -1.67
CA TRP A 100 12.68 21.51 -0.51
C TRP A 100 14.04 21.17 0.10
N GLN A 101 14.23 21.47 1.38
CA GLN A 101 15.42 21.03 2.10
C GLN A 101 15.10 19.67 2.73
N ILE A 102 15.49 18.58 2.07
CA ILE A 102 15.63 17.28 2.74
C ILE A 102 16.94 17.38 3.52
N ALA A 103 16.89 17.49 4.84
CA ALA A 103 18.02 17.03 5.65
C ALA A 103 17.85 15.51 5.74
N ILE A 104 18.75 14.77 5.09
CA ILE A 104 18.88 13.32 5.24
C ILE A 104 19.61 13.07 6.55
#